data_AF-A0AAP1FBE7-F1
#
_entry.id   AF-A0AAP1FBE7-F1
#
_cell.length_a   1.000
_cell.length_b   1.000
_cell.length_c   1.000
_cell.angle_alpha   90.00
_cell.angle_beta   90.00
_cell.angle_gamma   90.00
#
_symmetry.space_group_name_H-M   'P 1'
#
loop_
_entity.id
_entity.type
_entity.pdbx_description
1 polymer ?
#
loop_
_entity_poly.entity_id
_entity_poly.type
_entity_poly.pdbx_seq_one_letter_code
_entity_poly.pdbx_strand_id
1 'polypeptide(L)'
;MTLDEHKALIIGYDYEAGADTDTDIDSLLGHDTMLFDGKPIRCDDTGCFEAPRYSEDIEITKLELEKLKIDPLIVPAVPYSAKKTHKPARDIEHKFAALFCFGGEQCVTRPFDSENEALACVLWYALSYFY
;
A
#
# COMPACT_ATOMS: atom_id res chain seq x y z
N MET A 1 30.94 4.89 -19.98
CA MET A 1 29.53 4.92 -19.55
C MET A 1 29.40 3.90 -18.44
N THR A 2 29.43 4.36 -17.20
CA THR A 2 29.13 3.54 -16.02
C THR A 2 27.64 3.25 -16.03
N LEU A 3 27.26 1.98 -15.96
CA LEU A 3 25.90 1.58 -15.63
C LEU A 3 25.64 2.11 -14.22
N ASP A 4 24.97 3.25 -14.09
CA ASP A 4 24.43 3.67 -12.81
C ASP A 4 23.48 2.55 -12.36
N GLU A 5 23.79 1.93 -11.23
CA GLU A 5 22.92 0.99 -10.57
C GLU A 5 21.63 1.72 -10.21
N HIS A 6 20.62 1.66 -11.07
CA HIS A 6 19.27 2.11 -10.74
C HIS A 6 18.75 1.22 -9.60
N LYS A 7 19.00 1.63 -8.36
CA LYS A 7 18.44 1.01 -7.17
C LYS A 7 17.04 1.54 -6.97
N ALA A 8 16.07 0.63 -6.91
CA ALA A 8 14.71 0.99 -6.54
C ALA A 8 14.67 1.49 -5.10
N LEU A 9 13.88 2.54 -4.86
CA LEU A 9 13.57 3.02 -3.51
C LEU A 9 12.65 2.02 -2.81
N ILE A 10 13.05 1.52 -1.64
CA ILE A 10 12.21 0.65 -0.83
C ILE A 10 11.37 1.51 0.11
N ILE A 11 10.05 1.36 0.05
CA ILE A 11 9.07 2.11 0.86
C ILE A 11 8.27 1.19 1.80
N GLY A 12 7.45 1.79 2.66
CA GLY A 12 6.46 1.07 3.47
C GLY A 12 6.93 0.59 4.84
N TYR A 13 8.15 0.94 5.27
CA TYR A 13 8.60 0.67 6.64
C TYR A 13 7.86 1.51 7.69
N ASP A 14 7.37 2.69 7.29
CA ASP A 14 6.58 3.59 8.15
C ASP A 14 5.06 3.42 7.93
N TYR A 15 4.67 2.41 7.15
CA TYR A 15 3.27 2.08 6.87
C TYR A 15 2.91 0.79 7.61
N GLU A 16 1.79 0.83 8.34
CA GLU A 16 1.17 -0.34 8.97
C GLU A 16 -0.29 -0.42 8.53
N ALA A 17 -0.72 -1.57 8.01
CA ALA A 17 -2.08 -1.73 7.53
C ALA A 17 -3.09 -1.77 8.68
N GLY A 18 -4.23 -1.12 8.49
CA GLY A 18 -5.32 -1.12 9.46
C GLY A 18 -6.12 0.19 9.47
N ALA A 19 -7.09 0.25 10.38
CA ALA A 19 -8.06 1.34 10.46
C ALA A 19 -7.42 2.73 10.62
N ASP A 20 -6.32 2.83 11.35
CA ASP A 20 -5.61 4.09 11.60
C ASP A 20 -5.06 4.63 10.28
N THR A 21 -4.28 3.84 9.55
CA THR A 21 -3.68 4.27 8.29
C THR A 21 -4.72 4.39 7.17
N ASP A 22 -5.79 3.60 7.20
CA ASP A 22 -6.94 3.78 6.30
C ASP A 22 -7.63 5.13 6.53
N THR A 23 -7.73 5.58 7.79
CA THR A 23 -8.21 6.93 8.16
C THR A 23 -7.28 8.01 7.59
N ASP A 24 -5.97 7.81 7.70
CA ASP A 24 -4.96 8.75 7.17
C ASP A 24 -5.05 8.86 5.64
N ILE A 25 -5.14 7.74 4.93
CA ILE A 25 -5.33 7.72 3.46
C ILE A 25 -6.57 8.51 3.08
N ASP A 26 -7.70 8.25 3.74
CA ASP A 26 -8.96 8.92 3.43
C ASP A 26 -8.88 10.44 3.66
N SER A 27 -8.21 10.83 4.75
CA SER A 27 -7.98 12.23 5.07
C SER A 27 -7.09 12.92 4.05
N LEU A 28 -6.04 12.25 3.57
CA LEU A 28 -5.16 12.75 2.51
C LEU A 28 -5.87 12.88 1.15
N LEU A 29 -6.95 12.12 0.92
CA LEU A 29 -7.83 12.29 -0.23
C LEU A 29 -8.77 13.50 -0.10
N GLY A 30 -8.69 14.24 1.02
CA GLY A 30 -9.44 15.46 1.29
C GLY A 30 -10.78 15.23 1.97
N HIS A 31 -10.97 14.07 2.60
CA HIS A 31 -12.17 13.76 3.36
C HIS A 31 -12.01 14.13 4.84
N ASP A 32 -13.11 14.52 5.50
CA ASP A 32 -13.14 14.71 6.95
C ASP A 32 -13.36 13.35 7.62
N THR A 33 -12.25 12.65 7.86
CA THR A 33 -12.24 11.26 8.32
C THR A 33 -11.51 11.14 9.65
N MET A 34 -12.08 10.37 10.56
CA MET A 34 -11.54 10.13 11.90
C MET A 34 -11.67 8.66 12.29
N LEU A 35 -10.82 8.23 13.22
CA LEU A 35 -10.96 6.92 13.84
C LEU A 35 -11.96 6.98 14.99
N PHE A 36 -12.99 6.14 14.94
CA PHE A 36 -13.96 5.96 16.01
C PHE A 36 -14.21 4.48 16.27
N ASP A 37 -14.00 4.03 17.50
CA ASP A 37 -14.19 2.64 17.93
C ASP A 37 -13.46 1.62 17.02
N GLY A 38 -12.22 1.93 16.63
CA GLY A 38 -11.39 1.08 15.76
C GLY A 38 -11.82 1.04 14.29
N LYS A 39 -12.66 1.98 13.86
CA LYS A 39 -13.13 2.10 12.47
C LYS A 39 -12.89 3.50 11.92
N PRO A 40 -12.54 3.62 10.62
CA PRO A 40 -12.51 4.90 9.96
C PRO A 40 -13.95 5.37 9.70
N ILE A 41 -14.27 6.59 10.10
CA ILE A 41 -15.57 7.23 9.95
C ILE A 41 -15.37 8.54 9.20
N ARG A 42 -16.11 8.71 8.10
CA ARG A 42 -16.16 9.96 7.33
C ARG A 42 -17.41 10.74 7.72
N CYS A 43 -17.28 12.05 7.89
CA CYS A 43 -18.39 12.95 8.13
C CYS A 43 -18.54 13.96 6.99
N ASP A 44 -19.79 14.27 6.63
CA ASP A 44 -20.14 15.35 5.71
C ASP A 44 -21.44 16.05 6.17
N ASP A 45 -21.97 16.96 5.34
CA ASP A 45 -23.19 17.72 5.62
C ASP A 45 -24.45 16.84 5.85
N THR A 46 -24.41 15.56 5.45
CA THR A 46 -25.53 14.62 5.57
C THR A 46 -25.43 13.71 6.79
N GLY A 47 -24.25 13.63 7.42
CA GLY A 47 -24.00 12.84 8.61
C GLY A 47 -22.64 12.14 8.59
N CYS A 48 -22.47 11.14 9.45
CA CYS A 48 -21.25 10.35 9.52
C CYS A 48 -21.52 8.90 9.13
N PHE A 49 -20.63 8.32 8.34
CA PHE A 49 -20.70 6.95 7.82
C PHE A 49 -19.32 6.27 7.87
N GLU A 50 -19.31 4.94 7.80
CA GLU A 50 -18.06 4.17 7.77
C GLU A 50 -17.29 4.50 6.48
N ALA A 51 -16.04 4.92 6.64
CA ALA A 51 -15.16 5.24 5.51
C ALA A 51 -14.56 3.97 4.91
N PRO A 52 -14.01 4.04 3.68
CA PRO A 52 -13.37 2.90 3.04
C PRO A 52 -12.20 2.31 3.85
N ARG A 53 -12.00 0.99 3.71
CA ARG A 53 -10.86 0.25 4.26
C ARG A 53 -9.88 -0.06 3.13
N TYR A 54 -8.99 0.86 2.81
CA TYR A 54 -8.07 0.75 1.67
C TYR A 54 -7.15 -0.47 1.76
N SER A 55 -6.70 -0.79 2.96
CA SER A 55 -5.89 -1.97 3.24
C SER A 55 -6.64 -3.31 3.07
N GLU A 56 -7.97 -3.29 3.01
CA GLU A 56 -8.83 -4.48 2.92
C GLU A 56 -9.65 -4.55 1.62
N ASP A 57 -9.90 -3.44 0.94
CA ASP A 57 -10.65 -3.35 -0.31
C ASP A 57 -9.74 -2.96 -1.49
N ILE A 58 -9.37 -3.96 -2.28
CA ILE A 58 -8.47 -3.78 -3.42
C ILE A 58 -9.07 -2.91 -4.53
N GLU A 59 -10.38 -2.95 -4.72
CA GLU A 59 -11.04 -2.27 -5.85
C GLU A 59 -11.08 -0.76 -5.60
N ILE A 60 -11.38 -0.35 -4.37
CA ILE A 60 -11.32 1.06 -3.97
C ILE A 60 -9.89 1.59 -4.06
N THR A 61 -8.90 0.84 -3.55
CA THR A 61 -7.50 1.25 -3.59
C THR A 61 -6.98 1.40 -5.02
N LYS A 62 -7.32 0.47 -5.92
CA LYS A 62 -6.99 0.57 -7.35
C LYS A 62 -7.64 1.78 -8.01
N LEU A 63 -8.91 2.06 -7.69
CA LEU A 63 -9.62 3.22 -8.23
C LEU A 63 -8.92 4.53 -7.85
N GLU A 64 -8.47 4.69 -6.62
CA GLU A 64 -7.73 5.89 -6.20
C GLU A 64 -6.34 5.98 -6.84
N LEU A 65 -5.63 4.85 -6.96
CA LEU A 65 -4.34 4.80 -7.67
C LEU A 65 -4.47 5.16 -9.16
N GLU A 66 -5.55 4.74 -9.82
CA GLU A 66 -5.84 5.08 -11.21
C GLU A 66 -6.04 6.60 -11.38
N LYS A 67 -6.75 7.26 -10.45
CA LYS A 67 -6.90 8.73 -10.46
C LYS A 67 -5.54 9.44 -10.34
N LEU A 68 -4.60 8.86 -9.59
CA LEU A 68 -3.22 9.34 -9.47
C LEU A 68 -2.33 8.93 -10.66
N LYS A 69 -2.85 8.14 -11.61
CA LYS A 69 -2.11 7.56 -12.76
C LYS A 69 -0.93 6.69 -12.33
N ILE A 70 -1.08 5.97 -11.23
CA ILE A 70 -0.11 5.00 -10.73
C ILE A 70 -0.67 3.61 -10.98
N ASP A 71 0.11 2.76 -11.64
CA ASP A 71 -0.26 1.37 -11.95
C ASP A 71 0.80 0.41 -11.37
N PRO A 72 0.66 0.01 -10.09
CA PRO A 72 1.65 -0.85 -9.45
C PRO A 72 1.55 -2.30 -9.93
N LEU A 73 2.70 -2.90 -10.24
CA LEU A 73 2.83 -4.33 -10.49
C LEU A 73 3.00 -5.09 -9.18
N ILE A 74 2.05 -5.94 -8.84
CA ILE A 74 2.15 -6.84 -7.68
C ILE A 74 3.00 -8.06 -8.02
N VAL A 75 3.96 -8.36 -7.15
CA VAL A 75 4.84 -9.52 -7.27
C VAL A 75 4.91 -10.31 -5.96
N PRO A 76 5.07 -11.64 -6.03
CA PRO A 76 5.33 -12.45 -4.85
C PRO A 76 6.73 -12.14 -4.29
N ALA A 77 6.78 -11.82 -2.99
CA ALA A 77 8.01 -11.58 -2.25
C ALA A 77 8.39 -12.84 -1.47
N VAL A 78 9.37 -13.59 -1.98
CA VAL A 78 9.90 -14.78 -1.29
C VAL A 78 11.14 -14.42 -0.47
N PRO A 79 11.23 -14.86 0.81
CA PRO A 79 12.44 -14.67 1.60
C PRO A 79 13.64 -15.30 0.88
N TYR A 80 14.77 -14.59 0.81
CA TYR A 80 15.99 -15.08 0.16
C TYR A 80 16.48 -16.42 0.75
N SER A 81 16.22 -16.66 2.04
CA SER A 81 16.52 -17.90 2.75
C SER A 81 15.64 -19.09 2.33
N ALA A 82 14.42 -18.85 1.85
CA ALA A 82 13.50 -19.90 1.41
C ALA A 82 14.02 -20.63 0.16
N LYS A 83 14.87 -19.98 -0.64
CA LYS A 83 15.53 -20.62 -1.80
C LYS A 83 16.52 -21.74 -1.42
N LYS A 84 16.94 -21.85 -0.15
CA LYS A 84 17.89 -22.87 0.32
C LYS A 84 17.26 -24.00 1.14
N THR A 85 15.98 -23.90 1.49
CA THR A 85 15.32 -24.91 2.32
C THR A 85 14.28 -25.67 1.49
N HIS A 86 14.43 -26.99 1.41
CA HIS A 86 13.42 -27.95 0.93
C HIS A 86 12.20 -28.02 1.89
N LYS A 87 11.67 -26.87 2.35
CA LYS A 87 10.39 -26.87 3.05
C LYS A 87 9.29 -27.20 2.04
N PRO A 88 8.32 -28.06 2.39
CA PRO A 88 7.21 -28.36 1.51
C PRO A 88 6.43 -27.07 1.25
N ALA A 89 5.96 -26.86 0.01
CA ALA A 89 5.34 -25.61 -0.47
C ALA A 89 4.19 -25.07 0.40
N ARG A 90 3.60 -25.91 1.24
CA ARG A 90 2.56 -25.60 2.22
C ARG A 90 3.00 -24.68 3.38
N ASP A 91 4.29 -24.49 3.61
CA ASP A 91 4.83 -23.69 4.73
C ASP A 91 5.52 -22.38 4.29
N ILE A 92 5.33 -21.95 3.05
CA ILE A 92 5.86 -20.66 2.57
C ILE A 92 4.78 -19.61 2.79
N GLU A 93 4.98 -18.73 3.77
CA GLU A 93 4.20 -17.50 3.87
C GLU A 93 4.38 -16.70 2.59
N HIS A 94 3.31 -16.61 1.79
CA HIS A 94 3.29 -15.81 0.58
C HIS A 94 3.15 -14.35 1.00
N LYS A 95 4.25 -13.60 0.92
CA LYS A 95 4.23 -12.15 1.03
C LYS A 95 4.15 -11.52 -0.36
N PHE A 96 3.70 -10.28 -0.42
CA PHE A 96 3.52 -9.53 -1.66
C PHE A 96 4.26 -8.19 -1.59
N ALA A 97 4.79 -7.74 -2.72
CA ALA A 97 5.34 -6.40 -2.86
C ALA A 97 4.78 -5.74 -4.13
N ALA A 98 4.66 -4.42 -4.12
CA ALA A 98 4.24 -3.65 -5.27
C ALA A 98 5.43 -2.90 -5.87
N LEU A 99 5.63 -3.00 -7.18
CA LEU A 99 6.63 -2.24 -7.95
C LEU A 99 5.90 -1.16 -8.75
N PHE A 100 6.38 0.08 -8.69
CA PHE A 100 5.75 1.18 -9.40
C PHE A 100 6.77 2.28 -9.72
N CYS A 101 6.41 3.21 -10.59
CA CYS A 101 7.19 4.42 -10.84
C CYS A 101 6.46 5.62 -10.27
N PHE A 102 7.16 6.46 -9.52
CA PHE A 102 6.59 7.69 -8.96
C PHE A 102 7.66 8.80 -8.99
N GLY A 103 7.29 10.00 -9.45
CA GLY A 103 8.24 11.12 -9.54
C GLY A 103 9.46 10.89 -10.45
N GLY A 104 9.43 9.88 -11.33
CA GLY A 104 10.59 9.46 -12.14
C GLY A 104 11.52 8.46 -11.47
N GLU A 105 11.22 8.04 -10.23
CA GLU A 105 11.95 7.02 -9.49
C GLU A 105 11.24 5.67 -9.58
N GLN A 106 12.01 4.58 -9.57
CA GLN A 106 11.48 3.24 -9.41
C GLN A 106 11.33 2.93 -7.92
N CYS A 107 10.14 2.55 -7.50
CA CYS A 107 9.81 2.27 -6.11
C CYS A 107 9.37 0.81 -5.96
N VAL A 108 9.64 0.24 -4.79
CA VAL A 108 9.15 -1.07 -4.38
C VAL A 108 8.73 -1.03 -2.92
N THR A 109 7.61 -1.65 -2.57
CA THR A 109 7.21 -1.75 -1.16
C THR A 109 8.03 -2.81 -0.42
N ARG A 110 8.10 -2.71 0.91
CA ARG A 110 8.42 -3.87 1.73
C ARG A 110 7.41 -5.02 1.46
N PRO A 111 7.75 -6.26 1.79
CA PRO A 111 6.80 -7.36 1.74
C PRO A 111 5.64 -7.18 2.74
N PHE A 112 4.42 -7.42 2.28
CA PHE A 112 3.16 -7.40 3.04
C PHE A 112 2.46 -8.76 3.00
N ASP A 113 1.48 -8.96 3.87
CA ASP A 113 0.74 -10.24 3.98
C ASP A 113 -0.29 -10.43 2.87
N SER A 114 -0.71 -9.35 2.22
CA SER A 114 -1.67 -9.37 1.13
C SER A 114 -1.33 -8.39 0.01
N GLU A 115 -1.94 -8.60 -1.16
CA GLU A 115 -1.84 -7.66 -2.28
C GLU A 115 -2.47 -6.31 -1.93
N ASN A 116 -3.57 -6.32 -1.17
CA ASN A 116 -4.32 -5.14 -0.76
C ASN A 116 -3.46 -4.22 0.11
N GLU A 117 -2.75 -4.78 1.09
CA GLU A 117 -1.82 -4.03 1.94
C GLU A 117 -0.69 -3.40 1.13
N ALA A 118 -0.12 -4.14 0.18
CA ALA A 118 0.94 -3.62 -0.68
C ALA A 118 0.44 -2.44 -1.54
N LEU A 119 -0.76 -2.55 -2.11
CA LEU A 119 -1.37 -1.46 -2.90
C LEU A 119 -1.74 -0.26 -2.03
N ALA A 120 -2.30 -0.48 -0.84
CA ALA A 120 -2.65 0.58 0.08
C ALA A 120 -1.40 1.33 0.58
N CYS A 121 -0.28 0.62 0.79
CA CYS A 121 1.01 1.23 1.06
C CYS A 121 1.47 2.15 -0.09
N VAL A 122 1.28 1.75 -1.35
CA VAL A 122 1.60 2.61 -2.51
C VAL A 122 0.72 3.86 -2.52
N LEU A 123 -0.58 3.69 -2.28
CA LEU A 123 -1.53 4.80 -2.25
C LEU A 123 -1.16 5.80 -1.14
N TRP A 124 -0.94 5.31 0.09
CA TRP A 124 -0.52 6.13 1.22
C TRP A 124 0.78 6.90 0.93
N TYR A 125 1.79 6.22 0.37
CA TYR A 125 3.06 6.86 0.02
C TYR A 125 2.89 7.96 -1.03
N ALA A 126 2.14 7.68 -2.10
CA ALA A 126 1.90 8.65 -3.16
C ALA A 126 1.18 9.89 -2.63
N LEU A 127 0.14 9.71 -1.82
CA LEU A 127 -0.63 10.80 -1.22
C LEU A 127 0.20 11.61 -0.22
N SER A 128 0.99 10.94 0.63
CA SER A 128 1.87 11.58 1.61
C SER A 128 3.00 12.41 0.97
N TYR A 129 3.27 12.23 -0.33
CA TYR A 129 4.26 13.04 -1.04
C TYR A 129 3.67 14.31 -1.65
N PHE A 130 2.34 14.39 -1.81
CA PHE A 130 1.66 15.57 -2.35
C PHE A 130 1.22 16.57 -1.26
N TYR A 131 1.19 16.16 0.00
CA TYR A 131 0.79 16.95 1.17
C TYR A 131 1.94 17.10 2.17
#